data_AF-A0A0D2MMS2-F1
#
_entry.id   AF-A0A0D2MMS2-F1
#
_cell.length_a   1.000
_cell.length_b   1.000
_cell.length_c   1.000
_cell.angle_alpha   90.00
_cell.angle_beta   90.00
_cell.angle_gamma   90.00
#
_symmetry.space_group_name_H-M   'P 1'
#
loop_
_entity.id
_entity.type
_entity.pdbx_description
1 polymer ?
#
loop_
_entity_poly.entity_id
_entity_poly.type
_entity_poly.pdbx_seq_one_letter_code
_entity_poly.pdbx_strand_id
1 'polypeptide(L)'
;TDHKNPERVAAGLKAVLHNPNTTAQARAHAHERLIAMGVETEPLAEKDTGAKADTKAHEHHVLGGYKATLKNPNVSEAAKLHAEEVLHEHGE
;
A
#
# COMPACT_ATOMS: atom_id res chain seq x y z
N THR A 1 37.02 0.80 -8.41
CA THR A 1 36.61 1.52 -7.20
C THR A 1 35.12 1.67 -7.26
N ASP A 2 34.43 1.21 -6.22
CA ASP A 2 32.98 1.05 -6.15
C ASP A 2 32.32 2.45 -6.04
N HIS A 3 31.96 3.03 -7.19
CA HIS A 3 31.20 4.29 -7.25
C HIS A 3 29.73 3.98 -6.96
N LYS A 4 29.38 3.78 -5.69
CA LYS A 4 27.98 3.70 -5.29
C LYS A 4 27.34 5.08 -5.49
N ASN A 5 26.40 5.16 -6.43
CA ASN A 5 25.61 6.37 -6.66
C ASN A 5 24.78 6.66 -5.40
N PRO A 6 25.03 7.78 -4.70
CA PRO A 6 24.36 8.10 -3.44
C PRO A 6 22.84 8.20 -3.60
N GLU A 7 22.38 8.68 -4.76
CA GLU A 7 20.96 8.73 -5.10
C GLU A 7 20.30 7.35 -5.13
N ARG A 8 20.98 6.34 -5.69
CA ARG A 8 20.47 4.97 -5.72
C ARG A 8 20.41 4.35 -4.33
N VAL A 9 21.39 4.66 -3.48
CA VAL A 9 21.41 4.22 -2.08
C VAL A 9 20.27 4.88 -1.32
N ALA A 10 20.07 6.19 -1.48
CA ALA A 10 18.98 6.93 -0.87
C ALA A 10 17.60 6.40 -1.31
N ALA A 11 17.43 6.11 -2.61
CA ALA A 11 16.20 5.51 -3.13
C ALA A 11 15.88 4.15 -2.47
N GLY A 12 16.90 3.31 -2.28
CA GLY A 12 16.75 2.03 -1.58
C GLY A 12 16.35 2.19 -0.12
N LEU A 13 16.96 3.14 0.60
CA LEU A 13 16.62 3.41 2.00
C LEU A 13 15.21 4.00 2.13
N LYS A 14 14.78 4.84 1.18
CA LYS A 14 13.41 5.37 1.13
C LYS A 14 12.39 4.25 0.91
N ALA A 15 12.71 3.24 0.10
CA ALA A 15 11.85 2.06 -0.07
C ALA A 15 11.68 1.28 1.24
N VAL A 16 12.74 1.16 2.07
CA VAL A 16 12.65 0.52 3.39
C VAL A 16 11.67 1.25 4.31
N LEU A 17 11.64 2.59 4.24
CA LEU A 17 10.72 3.42 5.03
C LEU A 17 9.25 3.21 4.65
N HIS A 18 8.97 3.00 3.36
CA HIS A 18 7.60 2.82 2.85
C HIS A 18 7.10 1.38 2.87
N ASN A 19 7.99 0.38 2.94
CA ASN A 19 7.59 -1.01 2.93
C ASN A 19 6.91 -1.39 4.27
N PRO A 20 5.64 -1.81 4.29
CA PRO A 20 4.93 -2.16 5.53
C PRO A 20 5.52 -3.38 6.23
N ASN A 21 6.21 -4.26 5.50
CA ASN A 21 6.80 -5.50 6.03
C ASN A 21 8.18 -5.30 6.69
N THR A 22 8.70 -4.07 6.78
CA THR A 22 9.97 -3.79 7.45
C THR A 22 9.78 -3.54 8.95
N THR A 23 10.81 -3.86 9.73
CA THR A 23 10.78 -3.63 11.18
C THR A 23 10.97 -2.15 11.51
N ALA A 24 10.45 -1.71 12.66
CA ALA A 24 10.63 -0.34 13.14
C ALA A 24 12.12 0.04 13.26
N GLN A 25 12.96 -0.88 13.74
CA GLN A 25 14.41 -0.68 13.83
C GLN A 25 15.06 -0.51 12.45
N ALA A 26 14.64 -1.29 11.44
CA ALA A 26 15.14 -1.15 10.08
C ALA A 26 14.77 0.21 9.46
N ARG A 27 13.56 0.70 9.73
CA ARG A 27 13.12 2.03 9.30
C ARG A 27 13.91 3.15 9.99
N ALA A 28 14.12 3.04 11.31
CA ALA A 28 14.92 4.01 12.05
C ALA A 28 16.35 4.11 11.49
N HIS A 29 17.01 2.97 11.30
CA HIS A 29 18.35 2.93 10.70
C HIS A 29 18.38 3.51 9.27
N ALA A 30 17.37 3.21 8.45
CA ALA A 30 17.28 3.75 7.09
C ALA A 30 17.11 5.27 7.09
N HIS A 31 16.34 5.80 8.04
CA HIS A 31 16.15 7.23 8.24
C HIS A 31 17.45 7.92 8.67
N GLU A 32 18.16 7.40 9.67
CA GLU A 32 19.47 7.94 10.10
C GLU A 32 20.49 7.97 8.96
N ARG A 33 20.49 6.91 8.14
CA ARG A 33 21.37 6.82 6.96
C ARG A 33 21.02 7.85 5.88
N LEU A 34 19.74 8.17 5.69
CA LEU A 34 19.30 9.20 4.75
C LEU A 34 19.70 10.60 5.22
N ILE A 35 19.53 10.89 6.52
CA ILE A 35 20.01 12.13 7.15
C ILE A 35 21.52 12.27 6.99
N ALA A 36 22.28 11.20 7.25
CA ALA A 36 23.73 11.21 7.10
C ALA A 36 24.20 11.47 5.65
N MET A 37 23.36 11.15 4.65
CA MET A 37 23.62 11.45 3.24
C MET A 37 23.15 12.86 2.83
N GLY A 38 22.62 13.66 3.75
CA GLY A 38 22.06 14.98 3.46
C GLY A 38 20.77 14.93 2.65
N VAL A 39 20.09 13.78 2.62
CA VAL A 39 18.78 13.65 2.00
C VAL A 39 17.76 14.11 3.02
N GLU A 40 17.12 15.24 2.75
CA GLU A 40 16.02 15.73 3.57
C GLU A 40 14.86 14.72 3.52
N THR A 41 14.78 13.92 4.57
CA THR A 41 13.63 13.07 4.83
C THR A 41 12.79 13.75 5.88
N GLU A 42 11.56 14.11 5.53
CA GLU A 42 10.59 14.58 6.52
C GLU A 42 10.47 13.52 7.63
N PRO A 43 10.52 13.92 8.91
CA PRO A 43 10.47 12.99 10.01
C PRO A 43 9.19 12.17 9.93
N LEU A 44 9.34 10.85 10.11
CA LEU A 44 8.28 9.82 10.05
C LEU A 44 7.18 9.99 11.11
N ALA A 45 7.06 11.17 11.75
CA ALA A 45 6.10 11.40 12.81
C ALA A 45 4.65 11.28 12.31
N GLU A 46 4.30 11.72 11.10
CA GLU A 46 2.87 11.85 10.74
C GLU A 46 2.55 11.67 9.25
N LYS A 47 3.36 10.97 8.47
CA LYS A 47 2.86 10.46 7.18
C LYS A 47 2.17 9.14 7.41
N ASP A 48 0.91 9.27 7.82
CA ASP A 48 -0.17 8.31 7.56
C ASP A 48 0.14 7.59 6.25
N THR A 49 0.69 6.38 6.36
CA THR A 49 1.32 5.65 5.26
C THR A 49 0.24 5.17 4.31
N GLY A 50 -0.34 6.05 3.50
CA GLY A 50 -1.28 5.77 2.40
C GLY A 50 -2.60 5.10 2.81
N ALA A 51 -2.64 4.40 3.94
CA ALA A 51 -3.63 3.40 4.27
C ALA A 51 -5.04 3.98 4.27
N LYS A 52 -5.23 5.26 4.64
CA LYS A 52 -6.55 5.90 4.64
C LYS A 52 -7.03 6.35 3.25
N ALA A 53 -6.13 6.73 2.35
CA ALA A 53 -6.50 7.00 0.96
C ALA A 53 -6.69 5.71 0.17
N ASP A 54 -5.87 4.68 0.48
CA ASP A 54 -5.96 3.35 -0.10
C ASP A 54 -7.23 2.62 0.34
N THR A 55 -7.75 2.79 1.56
CA THR A 55 -8.93 2.03 2.02
C THR A 55 -10.14 2.31 1.13
N LYS A 56 -10.46 3.59 0.87
CA LYS A 56 -11.62 3.95 0.03
C LYS A 56 -11.47 3.52 -1.43
N ALA A 57 -10.26 3.66 -1.98
CA ALA A 57 -9.97 3.21 -3.34
C ALA A 57 -10.02 1.67 -3.42
N HIS A 58 -9.51 0.99 -2.40
CA HIS A 58 -9.54 -0.46 -2.26
C HIS A 58 -10.98 -0.97 -2.15
N GLU A 59 -11.79 -0.37 -1.29
CA GLU A 59 -13.22 -0.66 -1.13
C GLU A 59 -13.96 -0.50 -2.47
N HIS A 60 -13.77 0.62 -3.18
CA HIS A 60 -14.39 0.82 -4.48
C HIS A 60 -13.97 -0.24 -5.52
N HIS A 61 -12.70 -0.64 -5.54
CA HIS A 61 -12.21 -1.72 -6.41
C HIS A 61 -12.79 -3.09 -6.03
N VAL A 62 -12.91 -3.37 -4.73
CA VAL A 62 -13.49 -4.61 -4.20
C VAL A 62 -14.97 -4.70 -4.57
N LEU A 63 -15.76 -3.65 -4.33
CA LEU A 63 -17.17 -3.58 -4.70
C LEU A 63 -17.36 -3.68 -6.22
N GLY A 64 -16.51 -3.03 -7.01
CA GLY A 64 -16.49 -3.20 -8.46
C GLY A 64 -16.27 -4.65 -8.91
N GLY A 65 -15.40 -5.39 -8.21
CA GLY A 65 -15.17 -6.82 -8.43
C GLY A 65 -16.39 -7.70 -8.13
N TYR A 66 -17.10 -7.41 -7.04
CA TYR A 66 -18.35 -8.11 -6.74
C TYR A 66 -19.44 -7.83 -7.78
N LYS A 67 -19.56 -6.57 -8.25
CA LYS A 67 -20.48 -6.24 -9.37
C LYS A 67 -20.13 -6.98 -10.65
N ALA A 68 -18.84 -7.18 -10.94
CA ALA A 68 -18.40 -7.97 -12.09
C ALA A 68 -18.76 -9.47 -11.93
N THR A 69 -18.64 -10.00 -10.71
CA THR A 69 -19.03 -11.37 -10.35
C THR A 69 -20.51 -11.65 -10.67
N LEU A 70 -21.41 -10.70 -10.37
CA LEU A 70 -22.84 -10.82 -10.69
C LEU A 70 -23.12 -10.88 -12.20
N LYS A 71 -22.39 -10.09 -12.98
CA LYS A 71 -22.57 -10.01 -14.45
C LYS A 71 -21.90 -11.14 -15.21
N ASN A 72 -20.96 -11.86 -14.58
CA ASN A 72 -20.23 -12.92 -15.25
C ASN A 72 -21.10 -14.21 -15.34
N PRO A 73 -21.40 -14.70 -16.56
CA PRO A 73 -22.20 -15.92 -16.74
C PRO A 73 -21.45 -17.20 -16.31
N ASN A 74 -20.11 -17.15 -16.20
CA ASN A 74 -19.29 -18.31 -15.84
C ASN A 74 -19.07 -18.48 -14.33
N VAL A 75 -19.68 -17.62 -13.52
CA VAL A 75 -19.60 -17.68 -12.05
C VAL A 75 -20.78 -18.49 -11.51
N SER A 76 -20.52 -19.29 -10.46
CA SER A 76 -21.55 -20.09 -9.79
C SER A 76 -22.59 -19.24 -9.06
N GLU A 77 -23.80 -19.77 -8.89
CA GLU A 77 -24.88 -19.05 -8.19
C GLU A 77 -24.52 -18.72 -6.74
N ALA A 78 -23.84 -19.64 -6.03
CA ALA A 78 -23.39 -19.39 -4.66
C ALA A 78 -22.42 -18.19 -4.56
N ALA A 79 -21.52 -18.03 -5.54
CA ALA A 79 -20.60 -16.88 -5.56
C ALA A 79 -21.31 -15.57 -5.92
N LYS A 80 -22.38 -15.62 -6.72
CA LYS A 80 -23.22 -14.45 -7.00
C LYS A 80 -24.00 -14.01 -5.77
N LEU A 81 -24.64 -14.94 -5.06
CA LEU A 81 -25.36 -14.64 -3.82
C LEU A 81 -24.47 -13.94 -2.79
N HIS A 82 -23.25 -14.46 -2.59
CA HIS A 82 -22.27 -13.83 -1.71
C HIS A 82 -21.85 -12.43 -2.20
N ALA A 83 -21.67 -12.25 -3.51
CA ALA A 83 -21.38 -10.94 -4.07
C ALA A 83 -22.53 -9.93 -3.89
N GLU A 84 -23.79 -10.37 -3.96
CA GLU A 84 -24.97 -9.52 -3.66
C GLU A 84 -25.03 -9.12 -2.18
N GLU A 85 -24.80 -10.07 -1.27
CA GLU A 85 -24.78 -9.81 0.18
C GLU A 85 -23.76 -8.73 0.54
N VAL A 86 -22.52 -8.89 0.06
CA VAL A 86 -21.45 -7.92 0.33
C VAL A 86 -21.78 -6.54 -0.25
N LEU A 87 -22.36 -6.46 -1.45
CA LEU A 87 -22.76 -5.17 -2.04
C LEU A 87 -23.86 -4.49 -1.23
N HIS A 88 -24.85 -5.26 -0.77
CA HIS A 88 -25.95 -4.73 0.06
C HIS A 88 -25.45 -4.22 1.42
N GLU A 89 -24.53 -4.94 2.08
CA GLU A 89 -23.91 -4.50 3.34
C GLU A 89 -23.14 -3.18 3.18
N HIS A 90 -22.58 -2.92 1.99
CA HIS A 90 -21.82 -1.70 1.69
C HIS A 90 -22.70 -0.59 1.05
N GLY A 91 -23.99 -0.82 0.87
CA GLY A 91 -24.96 0.17 0.36
C GLY A 91 -24.95 0.39 -1.15
N GLU A 92 -24.54 -0.60 -1.95
CA GLU A 92 -24.40 -0.54 -3.42
C GLU A 92 -25.48 -1.29 -4.20
#